data_AF-A0A838WWM2-F1
#
_entry.id   AF-A0A838WWM2-F1
#
_cell.length_a   1.000
_cell.length_b   1.000
_cell.length_c   1.000
_cell.angle_alpha   90.00
_cell.angle_beta   90.00
_cell.angle_gamma   90.00
#
_symmetry.space_group_name_H-M   'P 1'
#
loop_
_entity.id
_entity.type
_entity.pdbx_description
1 polymer ?
#
loop_
_entity_poly.entity_id
_entity_poly.type
_entity_poly.pdbx_seq_one_letter_code
_entity_poly.pdbx_strand_id
1 'polypeptide(L)'
;MTDHKTALSVLAELSPTTEDVMNESSSFSPRRWKTGWPHHLGHVPPYKDDAFASLTRGDVYQFAADATASGYNRDAVIDFIGAAFAFGAGKSPQTQLKLQQFLRNKGQAQQLLQALRSLDGLDPVAQFARVRATGLPGRYASILVYFLAGPQSGDQPGPVIVSDAAAEALGVSSSEWDAEAYGDYLAALTAVRDEWDSSAPLDAVEYALSRS
;
A
#
# COMPACT_ATOMS: atom_id res chain seq x y z
N MET A 1 -13.53 4.55 24.29
CA MET A 1 -14.15 5.90 24.21
C MET A 1 -13.05 6.95 24.10
N THR A 2 -11.98 6.62 23.35
CA THR A 2 -10.68 7.31 23.47
C THR A 2 -10.00 7.51 22.11
N ASP A 3 -10.76 7.55 21.02
CA ASP A 3 -10.18 7.23 19.72
C ASP A 3 -10.21 8.48 18.80
N HIS A 4 -11.39 9.05 18.55
CA HIS A 4 -11.54 10.22 17.66
C HIS A 4 -10.79 11.49 18.09
N LYS A 5 -10.76 11.82 19.40
CA LYS A 5 -10.03 13.00 19.92
C LYS A 5 -8.51 12.83 19.85
N THR A 6 -8.04 11.60 19.97
CA THR A 6 -6.62 11.27 19.87
C THR A 6 -6.15 11.46 18.43
N ALA A 7 -6.93 10.98 17.45
CA ALA A 7 -6.64 11.16 16.03
C ALA A 7 -6.55 12.65 15.63
N LEU A 8 -7.51 13.47 16.06
CA LEU A 8 -7.48 14.93 15.80
C LEU A 8 -6.26 15.62 16.44
N SER A 9 -5.86 15.20 17.65
CA SER A 9 -4.67 15.75 18.31
C SER A 9 -3.39 15.43 17.53
N VAL A 10 -3.26 14.19 17.03
CA VAL A 10 -2.11 13.76 16.22
C VAL A 10 -2.02 14.59 14.94
N LEU A 11 -3.15 14.82 14.27
CA LEU A 11 -3.19 15.62 13.03
C LEU A 11 -2.85 17.09 13.28
N ALA A 12 -3.34 17.68 14.37
CA ALA A 12 -3.00 19.05 14.74
C ALA A 12 -1.51 19.20 15.07
N GLU A 13 -0.89 18.20 15.69
CA GLU A 13 0.54 18.22 16.03
C GLU A 13 1.44 18.00 14.81
N LEU A 14 1.13 16.98 13.99
CA LEU A 14 1.97 16.62 12.84
C LEU A 14 1.74 17.53 11.63
N SER A 15 0.51 18.01 11.42
CA SER A 15 0.09 18.80 10.25
C SER A 15 0.64 18.24 8.92
N PRO A 16 0.33 16.96 8.59
CA PRO A 16 0.98 16.24 7.50
C PRO A 16 0.74 16.90 6.14
N THR A 17 1.79 16.95 5.31
CA THR A 17 1.72 17.46 3.94
C THR A 17 1.84 16.32 2.93
N THR A 18 1.45 16.58 1.68
CA THR A 18 1.71 15.64 0.56
C THR A 18 3.19 15.35 0.39
N GLU A 19 4.08 16.32 0.67
CA GLU A 19 5.52 16.11 0.60
C GLU A 19 6.00 15.11 1.67
N ASP A 20 5.46 15.18 2.89
CA ASP A 20 5.76 14.22 3.96
C ASP A 20 5.37 12.80 3.55
N VAL A 21 4.17 12.64 2.97
CA VAL A 21 3.68 11.36 2.45
C VAL A 21 4.62 10.84 1.37
N MET A 22 4.94 11.66 0.37
CA MET A 22 5.77 11.24 -0.77
C MET A 22 7.19 10.86 -0.35
N ASN A 23 7.73 11.53 0.69
CA ASN A 23 9.05 11.26 1.24
C ASN A 23 9.08 10.14 2.29
N GLU A 24 7.92 9.57 2.66
CA GLU A 24 7.90 8.38 3.52
C GLU A 24 8.74 7.28 2.88
N SER A 25 9.77 6.84 3.59
CA SER A 25 10.71 5.85 3.08
C SER A 25 10.68 4.56 3.88
N SER A 26 10.90 3.45 3.17
CA SER A 26 11.06 2.14 3.76
C SER A 26 12.37 1.53 3.29
N SER A 27 13.23 1.14 4.24
CA SER A 27 14.47 0.44 3.94
C SER A 27 14.25 -1.07 3.87
N PHE A 28 14.86 -1.72 2.89
CA PHE A 28 14.76 -3.16 2.65
C PHE A 28 16.09 -3.73 2.18
N SER A 29 16.16 -5.05 1.94
CA SER A 29 17.36 -5.72 1.41
C SER A 29 17.15 -6.18 -0.03
N PRO A 30 17.60 -5.42 -1.05
CA PRO A 30 17.47 -5.77 -2.47
C PRO A 30 18.00 -7.17 -2.80
N ARG A 31 19.17 -7.51 -2.26
CA ARG A 31 19.80 -8.83 -2.46
C ARG A 31 18.90 -10.00 -2.04
N ARG A 32 18.15 -9.87 -0.94
CA ARG A 32 17.23 -10.93 -0.46
C ARG A 32 16.01 -11.06 -1.35
N TRP A 33 15.50 -9.93 -1.84
CA TRP A 33 14.41 -9.92 -2.81
C TRP A 33 14.82 -10.59 -4.12
N LYS A 34 15.97 -10.20 -4.68
CA LYS A 34 16.55 -10.74 -5.91
C LYS A 34 16.79 -12.25 -5.82
N THR A 35 17.45 -12.72 -4.76
CA THR A 35 17.78 -14.15 -4.58
C THR A 35 16.54 -15.03 -4.47
N GLY A 36 15.47 -14.54 -3.82
CA GLY A 36 14.28 -15.33 -3.56
C GLY A 36 13.18 -15.17 -4.61
N TRP A 37 13.40 -14.37 -5.66
CA TRP A 37 12.39 -14.04 -6.67
C TRP A 37 12.01 -15.26 -7.51
N PRO A 38 10.71 -15.51 -7.78
CA PRO A 38 10.30 -16.70 -8.51
C PRO A 38 10.70 -16.69 -9.99
N HIS A 39 11.45 -17.71 -10.43
CA HIS A 39 11.87 -17.85 -11.84
C HIS A 39 10.71 -17.90 -12.84
N HIS A 40 9.56 -18.46 -12.46
CA HIS A 40 8.41 -18.58 -13.35
C HIS A 40 7.76 -17.24 -13.70
N LEU A 41 8.12 -16.15 -13.00
CA LEU A 41 7.67 -14.81 -13.36
C LEU A 41 8.37 -14.28 -14.62
N GLY A 42 9.56 -14.81 -14.95
CA GLY A 42 10.32 -14.51 -16.17
C GLY A 42 11.10 -13.19 -16.13
N HIS A 43 10.80 -12.33 -15.17
CA HIS A 43 11.42 -11.02 -14.96
C HIS A 43 11.69 -10.82 -13.47
N VAL A 44 12.78 -10.13 -13.16
CA VAL A 44 13.19 -9.79 -11.78
C VAL A 44 13.20 -8.27 -11.69
N PRO A 45 12.57 -7.67 -10.65
CA PRO A 45 12.61 -6.22 -10.47
C PRO A 45 14.04 -5.68 -10.46
N PRO A 46 14.27 -4.41 -10.83
CA PRO A 46 15.59 -3.80 -10.98
C PRO A 46 16.28 -3.52 -9.64
N TYR A 47 16.32 -4.52 -8.76
CA TYR A 47 17.04 -4.52 -7.51
C TYR A 47 18.54 -4.44 -7.76
N LYS A 48 19.15 -3.39 -7.21
CA LYS A 48 20.61 -3.28 -7.11
C LYS A 48 21.18 -4.38 -6.23
N ASP A 49 22.46 -4.71 -6.40
CA ASP A 49 23.16 -5.69 -5.56
C ASP A 49 23.64 -5.08 -4.22
N ASP A 50 22.81 -4.22 -3.63
CA ASP A 50 23.09 -3.54 -2.37
C ASP A 50 22.60 -4.36 -1.17
N ALA A 51 23.33 -4.29 -0.04
CA ALA A 51 22.91 -4.93 1.21
C ALA A 51 21.59 -4.32 1.73
N PHE A 52 21.47 -3.00 1.59
CA PHE A 52 20.30 -2.21 1.94
C PHE A 52 20.05 -1.14 0.89
N ALA A 53 18.78 -0.89 0.59
CA ALA A 53 18.30 0.27 -0.14
C ALA A 53 17.05 0.81 0.54
N SER A 54 16.61 1.99 0.14
CA SER A 54 15.33 2.56 0.55
C SER A 54 14.52 2.92 -0.68
N LEU A 55 13.20 2.81 -0.56
CA LEU A 55 12.23 3.37 -1.51
C LEU A 55 11.36 4.35 -0.76
N THR A 56 11.08 5.50 -1.36
CA THR A 56 10.02 6.40 -0.91
C THR A 56 8.66 5.99 -1.49
N ARG A 57 7.55 6.51 -0.95
CA ARG A 57 6.25 6.38 -1.63
C ARG A 57 6.32 6.93 -3.05
N GLY A 58 7.01 8.05 -3.24
CA GLY A 58 7.28 8.64 -4.56
C GLY A 58 7.98 7.68 -5.53
N ASP A 59 8.99 6.95 -5.08
CA ASP A 59 9.67 5.96 -5.91
C ASP A 59 8.72 4.83 -6.33
N VAL A 60 7.89 4.32 -5.41
CA VAL A 60 6.94 3.23 -5.71
C VAL A 60 5.82 3.71 -6.66
N TYR A 61 5.36 4.95 -6.52
CA TYR A 61 4.42 5.56 -7.44
C TYR A 61 4.94 5.62 -8.87
N GLN A 62 6.25 5.84 -9.09
CA GLN A 62 6.82 5.81 -10.44
C GLN A 62 6.69 4.43 -11.08
N PHE A 63 6.96 3.35 -10.34
CA PHE A 63 6.75 2.00 -10.85
C PHE A 63 5.26 1.71 -11.14
N ALA A 64 4.35 2.21 -10.30
CA ALA A 64 2.91 2.09 -10.54
C ALA A 64 2.48 2.85 -11.80
N ALA A 65 3.00 4.07 -11.99
CA ALA A 65 2.75 4.88 -13.17
C ALA A 65 3.27 4.21 -14.45
N ASP A 66 4.47 3.61 -14.42
CA ASP A 66 5.03 2.84 -15.54
C ASP A 66 4.17 1.61 -15.88
N ALA A 67 3.66 0.91 -14.87
CA ALA A 67 2.74 -0.22 -15.07
C ALA A 67 1.46 0.23 -15.79
N THR A 68 0.86 1.34 -15.38
CA THR A 68 -0.35 1.90 -16.03
C THR A 68 -0.05 2.42 -17.43
N ALA A 69 1.00 3.24 -17.59
CA ALA A 69 1.38 3.85 -18.87
C ALA A 69 1.76 2.82 -19.95
N SER A 70 2.31 1.67 -19.54
CA SER A 70 2.62 0.56 -20.44
C SER A 70 1.42 -0.32 -20.82
N GLY A 71 0.21 0.01 -20.37
CA GLY A 71 -0.98 -0.82 -20.55
C GLY A 71 -0.90 -2.13 -19.76
N TYR A 72 -0.30 -2.10 -18.57
CA TYR A 72 -0.03 -3.25 -17.72
C TYR A 72 0.83 -4.32 -18.39
N ASN A 73 1.89 -3.87 -19.06
CA ASN A 73 2.95 -4.76 -19.53
C ASN A 73 3.43 -5.65 -18.38
N ARG A 74 3.63 -6.93 -18.66
CA ARG A 74 3.94 -7.93 -17.63
C ARG A 74 5.16 -7.54 -16.77
N ASP A 75 6.22 -7.03 -17.40
CA ASP A 75 7.47 -6.74 -16.71
C ASP A 75 7.34 -5.48 -15.85
N ALA A 76 6.68 -4.43 -16.35
CA ALA A 76 6.38 -3.22 -15.58
C ALA A 76 5.49 -3.52 -14.36
N VAL A 77 4.48 -4.39 -14.50
CA VAL A 77 3.65 -4.83 -13.37
C VAL A 77 4.46 -5.64 -12.36
N ILE A 78 5.41 -6.48 -12.83
CA ILE A 78 6.32 -7.22 -11.95
C ILE A 78 7.23 -6.27 -11.18
N ASP A 79 7.77 -5.23 -11.83
CA ASP A 79 8.61 -4.20 -11.21
C ASP A 79 7.84 -3.45 -10.13
N PHE A 80 6.60 -3.05 -10.43
CA PHE A 80 5.70 -2.44 -9.47
C PHE A 80 5.40 -3.33 -8.26
N ILE A 81 4.99 -4.59 -8.48
CA ILE A 81 4.76 -5.54 -7.38
C ILE A 81 6.01 -5.69 -6.52
N GLY A 82 7.18 -5.76 -7.16
CA GLY A 82 8.47 -5.80 -6.48
C GLY A 82 8.69 -4.60 -5.57
N ALA A 83 8.60 -3.39 -6.12
CA ALA A 83 8.78 -2.14 -5.38
C ALA A 83 7.79 -2.00 -4.22
N ALA A 84 6.50 -2.25 -4.47
CA ALA A 84 5.43 -2.17 -3.48
C ALA A 84 5.59 -3.18 -2.34
N PHE A 85 5.95 -4.43 -2.66
CA PHE A 85 6.21 -5.46 -1.64
C PHE A 85 7.49 -5.19 -0.86
N ALA A 86 8.55 -4.71 -1.51
CA ALA A 86 9.77 -4.30 -0.85
C ALA A 86 9.53 -3.14 0.13
N PHE A 87 8.79 -2.12 -0.29
CA PHE A 87 8.36 -1.01 0.55
C PHE A 87 7.54 -1.50 1.76
N GLY A 88 6.48 -2.29 1.51
CA GLY A 88 5.60 -2.78 2.55
C GLY A 88 6.24 -3.74 3.55
N ALA A 89 7.21 -4.56 3.10
CA ALA A 89 7.92 -5.48 3.97
C ALA A 89 9.03 -4.82 4.79
N GLY A 90 9.65 -3.77 4.24
CA GLY A 90 10.81 -3.10 4.80
C GLY A 90 11.93 -4.10 5.14
N LYS A 91 12.46 -4.01 6.37
CA LYS A 91 13.56 -4.86 6.85
C LYS A 91 13.10 -6.24 7.35
N SER A 92 11.80 -6.53 7.40
CA SER A 92 11.27 -7.77 7.98
C SER A 92 11.57 -8.99 7.10
N PRO A 93 12.47 -9.90 7.51
CA PRO A 93 12.81 -11.08 6.71
C PRO A 93 11.64 -12.07 6.62
N GLN A 94 10.84 -12.16 7.69
CA GLN A 94 9.68 -13.04 7.75
C GLN A 94 8.59 -12.56 6.78
N THR A 95 8.33 -11.25 6.75
CA THR A 95 7.39 -10.66 5.81
C THR A 95 7.85 -10.83 4.36
N GLN A 96 9.12 -10.51 4.08
CA GLN A 96 9.72 -10.70 2.77
C GLN A 96 9.59 -12.15 2.29
N LEU A 97 9.88 -13.12 3.16
CA LEU A 97 9.73 -14.55 2.83
C LEU A 97 8.27 -14.92 2.54
N LYS A 98 7.31 -14.44 3.34
CA LYS A 98 5.87 -14.69 3.11
C LYS A 98 5.41 -14.16 1.75
N LEU A 99 5.82 -12.95 1.38
CA LEU A 99 5.48 -12.36 0.08
C LEU A 99 6.15 -13.09 -1.08
N GLN A 100 7.40 -13.52 -0.92
CA GLN A 100 8.05 -14.37 -1.92
C GLN A 100 7.37 -15.74 -2.04
N GLN A 101 6.92 -16.34 -0.94
CA GLN A 101 6.18 -17.62 -0.97
C GLN A 101 4.86 -17.48 -1.72
N PHE A 102 4.11 -16.39 -1.47
CA PHE A 102 2.92 -16.05 -2.24
C PHE A 102 3.24 -15.97 -3.75
N LEU A 103 4.28 -15.23 -4.13
CA LEU A 103 4.69 -15.10 -5.54
C LEU A 103 5.25 -16.40 -6.13
N ARG A 104 5.78 -17.33 -5.32
CA ARG A 104 6.26 -18.65 -5.78
C ARG A 104 5.11 -19.56 -6.19
N ASN A 105 3.91 -19.35 -5.64
CA ASN A 105 2.73 -20.05 -6.11
C ASN A 105 2.29 -19.46 -7.46
N LYS A 106 2.52 -20.22 -8.54
CA LYS A 106 2.20 -19.80 -9.92
C LYS A 106 0.73 -19.40 -10.09
N GLY A 107 -0.20 -20.09 -9.43
CA GLY A 107 -1.63 -19.77 -9.51
C GLY A 107 -1.94 -18.42 -8.88
N GLN A 108 -1.48 -18.20 -7.64
CA GLN A 108 -1.68 -16.94 -6.91
C GLN A 108 -1.00 -15.76 -7.63
N ALA A 109 0.22 -15.95 -8.13
CA ALA A 109 0.93 -14.91 -8.86
C ALA A 109 0.19 -14.50 -10.15
N GLN A 110 -0.34 -15.46 -10.92
CA GLN A 110 -1.12 -15.12 -12.12
C GLN A 110 -2.47 -14.48 -11.79
N GLN A 111 -3.14 -14.94 -10.74
CA GLN A 111 -4.37 -14.31 -10.23
C GLN A 111 -4.11 -12.86 -9.82
N LEU A 112 -2.99 -12.58 -9.13
CA LEU A 112 -2.60 -11.22 -8.77
C LEU A 112 -2.37 -10.34 -10.00
N LEU A 113 -1.56 -10.82 -10.95
CA LEU A 113 -1.31 -10.07 -12.20
C LEU A 113 -2.60 -9.78 -12.99
N GLN A 114 -3.56 -10.70 -12.97
CA GLN A 114 -4.87 -10.49 -13.60
C GLN A 114 -5.74 -9.51 -12.80
N ALA A 115 -5.74 -9.63 -11.46
CA ALA A 115 -6.51 -8.75 -10.59
C ALA A 115 -6.10 -7.28 -10.77
N LEU A 116 -4.80 -6.97 -10.76
CA LEU A 116 -4.28 -5.60 -10.91
C LEU A 116 -4.67 -4.94 -12.24
N ARG A 117 -4.83 -5.72 -13.31
CA ARG A 117 -5.30 -5.23 -14.63
C ARG A 117 -6.80 -4.93 -14.68
N SER A 118 -7.54 -5.39 -13.68
CA SER A 118 -9.01 -5.36 -13.66
C SER A 118 -9.57 -4.38 -12.62
N LEU A 119 -8.72 -3.48 -12.11
CA LEU A 119 -9.09 -2.53 -11.06
C LEU A 119 -9.76 -1.27 -11.61
N ASP A 120 -9.55 -0.96 -12.89
CA ASP A 120 -10.11 0.24 -13.51
C ASP A 120 -11.65 0.26 -13.42
N GLY A 121 -12.20 1.43 -13.10
CA GLY A 121 -13.63 1.65 -12.87
C GLY A 121 -14.22 1.09 -11.57
N LEU A 122 -13.42 0.46 -10.69
CA LEU A 122 -13.85 0.03 -9.36
C LEU A 122 -13.60 1.12 -8.31
N ASP A 123 -14.48 1.21 -7.32
CA ASP A 123 -14.25 2.01 -6.11
C ASP A 123 -13.12 1.42 -5.23
N PRO A 124 -12.54 2.19 -4.29
CA PRO A 124 -11.42 1.72 -3.48
C PRO A 124 -11.66 0.41 -2.71
N VAL A 125 -12.88 0.19 -2.19
CA VAL A 125 -13.22 -1.03 -1.43
C VAL A 125 -13.31 -2.23 -2.37
N ALA A 126 -13.92 -2.05 -3.54
CA ALA A 126 -14.00 -3.08 -4.57
C ALA A 126 -12.62 -3.42 -5.16
N GLN A 127 -11.74 -2.43 -5.33
CA GLN A 127 -10.34 -2.65 -5.73
C GLN A 127 -9.61 -3.50 -4.69
N PHE A 128 -9.70 -3.10 -3.40
CA PHE A 128 -9.11 -3.86 -2.30
C PHE A 128 -9.62 -5.29 -2.25
N ALA A 129 -10.94 -5.49 -2.32
CA ALA A 129 -11.58 -6.80 -2.28
C ALA A 129 -11.09 -7.70 -3.44
N ARG A 130 -10.95 -7.14 -4.65
CA ARG A 130 -10.45 -7.84 -5.83
C ARG A 130 -9.02 -8.35 -5.62
N VAL A 131 -8.13 -7.53 -5.08
CA VAL A 131 -6.75 -7.92 -4.80
C VAL A 131 -6.67 -8.88 -3.62
N ARG A 132 -7.48 -8.67 -2.57
CA ARG A 132 -7.55 -9.56 -1.39
C ARG A 132 -7.99 -10.97 -1.78
N ALA A 133 -8.92 -11.11 -2.73
CA ALA A 133 -9.43 -12.38 -3.22
C ALA A 133 -8.36 -13.28 -3.87
N THR A 134 -7.18 -12.75 -4.21
CA THR A 134 -6.05 -13.55 -4.72
C THR A 134 -5.36 -14.35 -3.60
N GLY A 135 -5.79 -14.17 -2.34
CA GLY A 135 -5.17 -14.74 -1.15
C GLY A 135 -4.01 -13.91 -0.59
N LEU A 136 -3.77 -12.71 -1.13
CA LEU A 136 -2.76 -11.78 -0.61
C LEU A 136 -3.22 -11.23 0.75
N PRO A 137 -2.37 -11.10 1.78
CA PRO A 137 -2.80 -10.50 3.06
C PRO A 137 -3.28 -9.05 2.87
N GLY A 138 -4.31 -8.64 3.61
CA GLY A 138 -5.00 -7.37 3.40
C GLY A 138 -4.10 -6.14 3.40
N ARG A 139 -3.11 -6.08 4.31
CA ARG A 139 -2.10 -5.02 4.30
C ARG A 139 -1.43 -4.84 2.93
N TYR A 140 -0.97 -5.92 2.30
CA TYR A 140 -0.29 -5.82 1.01
C TYR A 140 -1.26 -5.65 -0.16
N ALA A 141 -2.52 -6.09 -0.01
CA ALA A 141 -3.57 -5.73 -0.96
C ALA A 141 -3.81 -4.21 -0.95
N SER A 142 -3.95 -3.60 0.23
CA SER A 142 -4.11 -2.15 0.40
C SER A 142 -2.95 -1.35 -0.21
N ILE A 143 -1.71 -1.83 -0.05
CA ILE A 143 -0.51 -1.22 -0.62
C ILE A 143 -0.56 -1.20 -2.15
N LEU A 144 -0.94 -2.32 -2.78
CA LEU A 144 -1.00 -2.39 -4.23
C LEU A 144 -2.08 -1.47 -4.81
N VAL A 145 -3.26 -1.42 -4.19
CA VAL A 145 -4.35 -0.54 -4.66
C VAL A 145 -4.03 0.93 -4.40
N TYR A 146 -3.42 1.26 -3.25
CA TYR A 146 -2.96 2.61 -2.92
C TYR A 146 -2.02 3.17 -3.99
N PHE A 147 -0.94 2.44 -4.30
CA PHE A 147 0.03 2.94 -5.26
C PHE A 147 -0.51 2.97 -6.70
N LEU A 148 -1.38 2.03 -7.10
CA LEU A 148 -2.00 2.05 -8.43
C LEU A 148 -3.01 3.18 -8.62
N ALA A 149 -3.62 3.68 -7.55
CA ALA A 149 -4.51 4.84 -7.62
C ALA A 149 -3.77 6.15 -7.93
N GLY A 150 -2.44 6.16 -7.80
CA GLY A 150 -1.61 7.34 -7.98
C GLY A 150 -1.60 8.27 -6.76
N PRO A 151 -0.76 9.32 -6.77
CA PRO A 151 -0.70 10.31 -5.70
C PRO A 151 -2.06 10.99 -5.51
N GLN A 152 -2.50 11.12 -4.25
CA GLN A 152 -3.77 11.77 -3.95
C GLN A 152 -3.64 13.28 -3.88
N SER A 153 -4.70 13.99 -4.27
CA SER A 153 -4.81 15.43 -4.16
C SER A 153 -6.18 15.83 -3.65
N GLY A 154 -6.22 16.70 -2.64
CA GLY A 154 -7.46 17.31 -2.17
C GLY A 154 -8.41 16.33 -1.49
N ASP A 155 -9.70 16.56 -1.69
CA ASP A 155 -10.81 15.85 -1.04
C ASP A 155 -11.19 14.51 -1.69
N GLN A 156 -10.49 14.11 -2.76
CA GLN A 156 -10.87 12.93 -3.53
C GLN A 156 -10.81 11.64 -2.70
N PRO A 157 -11.87 10.81 -2.74
CA PRO A 157 -11.82 9.49 -2.12
C PRO A 157 -10.83 8.61 -2.88
N GLY A 158 -9.87 8.03 -2.15
CA GLY A 158 -8.86 7.14 -2.68
C GLY A 158 -8.57 5.99 -1.73
N PRO A 159 -8.04 4.86 -2.22
CA PRO A 159 -7.54 3.82 -1.34
C PRO A 159 -6.39 4.36 -0.50
N VAL A 160 -6.26 3.91 0.75
CA VAL A 160 -5.07 4.15 1.58
C VAL A 160 -4.47 2.85 2.08
N ILE A 161 -3.25 2.90 2.61
CA ILE A 161 -2.60 1.76 3.24
C ILE A 161 -3.22 1.52 4.62
N VAL A 162 -3.58 0.27 4.93
CA VAL A 162 -4.05 -0.05 6.28
C VAL A 162 -2.88 -0.12 7.26
N SER A 163 -3.06 0.44 8.44
CA SER A 163 -2.11 0.42 9.54
C SER A 163 -2.83 0.07 10.84
N ASP A 164 -2.26 -0.85 11.62
CA ASP A 164 -2.84 -1.25 12.90
C ASP A 164 -2.84 -0.07 13.89
N ALA A 165 -1.82 0.79 13.86
CA ALA A 165 -1.74 1.99 14.70
C ALA A 165 -2.80 3.02 14.33
N ALA A 166 -3.02 3.25 13.02
CA ALA A 166 -4.07 4.14 12.57
C ALA A 166 -5.46 3.57 12.88
N ALA A 167 -5.66 2.26 12.72
CA ALA A 167 -6.91 1.61 13.05
C ALA A 167 -7.23 1.74 14.56
N GLU A 168 -6.23 1.57 15.42
CA GLU A 168 -6.36 1.80 16.87
C GLU A 168 -6.74 3.26 17.16
N ALA A 169 -6.05 4.23 16.56
CA ALA A 169 -6.38 5.65 16.72
C ALA A 169 -7.80 6.00 16.25
N LEU A 170 -8.34 5.27 15.27
CA LEU A 170 -9.70 5.45 14.74
C LEU A 170 -10.76 4.63 15.49
N GLY A 171 -10.35 3.72 16.39
CA GLY A 171 -11.26 2.78 17.04
C GLY A 171 -11.83 1.72 16.10
N VAL A 172 -11.14 1.44 14.98
CA VAL A 172 -11.50 0.43 13.99
C VAL A 172 -10.76 -0.87 14.29
N SER A 173 -11.43 -2.02 14.16
CA SER A 173 -10.79 -3.32 14.36
C SER A 173 -9.77 -3.60 13.27
N SER A 174 -8.55 -3.99 13.66
CA SER A 174 -7.46 -4.42 12.77
C SER A 174 -7.16 -5.92 12.85
N SER A 175 -8.03 -6.72 13.49
CA SER A 175 -7.80 -8.15 13.70
C SER A 175 -7.71 -8.94 12.39
N GLU A 176 -8.49 -8.54 11.39
CA GLU A 176 -8.42 -9.04 10.02
C GLU A 176 -8.84 -7.93 9.05
N TRP A 177 -8.15 -7.84 7.91
CA TRP A 177 -8.46 -6.88 6.85
C TRP A 177 -9.20 -7.60 5.72
N ASP A 178 -10.53 -7.51 5.76
CA ASP A 178 -11.44 -7.84 4.66
C ASP A 178 -12.07 -6.56 4.06
N ALA A 179 -13.00 -6.71 3.12
CA ALA A 179 -13.58 -5.57 2.41
C ALA A 179 -14.45 -4.70 3.31
N GLU A 180 -15.13 -5.30 4.30
CA GLU A 180 -15.99 -4.58 5.25
C GLU A 180 -15.12 -3.76 6.20
N ALA A 181 -14.13 -4.40 6.84
CA ALA A 181 -13.18 -3.73 7.72
C ALA A 181 -12.39 -2.62 6.99
N TYR A 182 -12.04 -2.83 5.71
CA TYR A 182 -11.39 -1.80 4.90
C TYR A 182 -12.33 -0.62 4.61
N GLY A 183 -13.60 -0.89 4.32
CA GLY A 183 -14.61 0.16 4.14
C GLY A 183 -14.83 1.00 5.40
N ASP A 184 -14.94 0.35 6.55
CA ASP A 184 -15.06 1.03 7.85
C ASP A 184 -13.83 1.89 8.16
N TYR A 185 -12.63 1.38 7.84
CA TYR A 185 -11.38 2.13 7.99
C TYR A 185 -11.34 3.39 7.11
N LEU A 186 -11.73 3.30 5.83
CA LEU A 186 -11.80 4.45 4.94
C LEU A 186 -12.85 5.48 5.42
N ALA A 187 -14.01 5.01 5.90
CA ALA A 187 -15.06 5.88 6.42
C ALA A 187 -14.60 6.62 7.68
N ALA A 188 -13.94 5.93 8.61
CA ALA A 188 -13.40 6.53 9.83
C ALA A 188 -12.30 7.56 9.52
N LEU A 189 -11.36 7.24 8.62
CA LEU A 189 -10.34 8.19 8.15
C LEU A 189 -10.97 9.43 7.53
N THR A 190 -11.99 9.25 6.69
CA THR A 190 -12.70 10.35 6.02
C THR A 190 -13.38 11.25 7.04
N ALA A 191 -14.04 10.68 8.05
CA ALA A 191 -14.70 11.45 9.10
C ALA A 191 -13.71 12.29 9.92
N VAL A 192 -12.55 11.72 10.28
CA VAL A 192 -11.49 12.47 10.99
C VAL A 192 -10.87 13.54 10.10
N ARG A 193 -10.59 13.23 8.82
CA ARG A 193 -10.11 14.20 7.83
C ARG A 193 -11.07 15.37 7.74
N ASP A 194 -12.35 15.12 7.52
CA ASP A 194 -13.35 16.17 7.28
C ASP A 194 -13.54 17.09 8.49
N GLU A 195 -13.34 16.57 9.71
CA GLU A 195 -13.35 17.36 10.94
C GLU A 195 -12.06 18.19 11.14
N TRP A 196 -10.90 17.66 10.73
CA TRP A 196 -9.61 18.36 10.84
C TRP A 196 -9.38 19.37 9.70
N ASP A 197 -9.40 18.90 8.46
CA ASP A 197 -9.27 19.66 7.22
C ASP A 197 -9.83 18.82 6.06
N SER A 198 -11.04 19.15 5.60
CA SER A 198 -11.71 18.44 4.50
C SER A 198 -11.02 18.58 3.14
N SER A 199 -10.06 19.50 3.02
CA SER A 199 -9.26 19.67 1.81
C SER A 199 -7.96 18.85 1.81
N ALA A 200 -7.62 18.21 2.92
CA ALA A 200 -6.41 17.39 3.02
C ALA A 200 -6.55 16.08 2.24
N PRO A 201 -5.48 15.56 1.62
CA PRO A 201 -5.47 14.21 1.07
C PRO A 201 -5.73 13.15 2.14
N LEU A 202 -6.48 12.10 1.81
CA LEU A 202 -6.82 11.05 2.77
C LEU A 202 -5.58 10.25 3.22
N ASP A 203 -4.60 10.09 2.33
CA ASP A 203 -3.34 9.42 2.65
C ASP A 203 -2.40 10.24 3.53
N ALA A 204 -2.57 11.57 3.61
CA ALA A 204 -1.88 12.41 4.60
C ALA A 204 -2.39 12.12 6.02
N VAL A 205 -3.69 11.91 6.18
CA VAL A 205 -4.30 11.51 7.46
C VAL A 205 -3.84 10.11 7.86
N GLU A 206 -3.86 9.15 6.94
CA GLU A 206 -3.30 7.81 7.17
C GLU A 206 -1.81 7.85 7.56
N TYR A 207 -1.01 8.63 6.85
CA TYR A 207 0.41 8.82 7.14
C TYR A 207 0.65 9.34 8.56
N ALA A 208 -0.13 10.31 9.01
CA ALA A 208 0.02 10.86 10.36
C ALA A 208 -0.40 9.85 11.44
N LEU A 209 -1.57 9.21 11.28
CA LEU A 209 -2.09 8.25 12.26
C LEU A 209 -1.30 6.94 12.30
N SER A 210 -0.61 6.57 11.22
CA SER A 210 0.28 5.39 11.23
C SER A 210 1.57 5.59 12.05
N ARG A 211 1.85 6.83 12.48
CA ARG A 211 3.04 7.23 13.25
C ARG A 211 2.77 7.49 14.74
N SER A 212 1.52 7.46 15.16
CA SER A 212 1.11 7.65 16.56
C SER A 212 1.41 6.44 17.43
#